data_AF-A0A966TVW4-F1
#
_entry.id   AF-A0A966TVW4-F1
#
_cell.length_a   1.000
_cell.length_b   1.000
_cell.length_c   1.000
_cell.angle_alpha   90.00
_cell.angle_beta   90.00
_cell.angle_gamma   90.00
#
_symmetry.space_group_name_H-M   'P 1'
#
loop_
_entity.id
_entity.type
_entity.pdbx_description
1 polymer ?
#
loop_
_entity_poly.entity_id
_entity_poly.type
_entity_poly.pdbx_seq_one_letter_code
_entity_poly.pdbx_strand_id
1 'polypeptide(L)' 'MNPQTIIRLEREANGRCRGGSGDQQPTWQACGERDAYGNILEMLNWCYGRNGEAGYQMNWHACGPGSLHRHIPRQKG' A
#
# COMPACT_ATOMS: atom_id res chain seq x y z
N MET A 1 0.77 15.87 7.21
CA MET A 1 0.30 15.24 5.96
C MET A 1 -0.93 14.41 6.30
N ASN A 2 -2.04 14.51 5.55
CA ASN A 2 -3.30 13.81 5.90
C ASN A 2 -3.30 12.37 5.34
N PRO A 3 -3.38 11.31 6.17
CA PRO A 3 -3.40 9.93 5.70
C PRO A 3 -4.53 9.63 4.71
N GLN A 4 -5.71 10.25 4.86
CA GLN A 4 -6.83 10.02 3.95
C GLN A 4 -6.52 10.50 2.52
N THR A 5 -5.80 11.62 2.39
CA THR A 5 -5.32 12.11 1.10
C THR A 5 -4.35 11.12 0.47
N ILE A 6 -3.41 10.58 1.26
CA ILE A 6 -2.42 9.64 0.74
C ILE A 6 -3.06 8.29 0.37
N ILE A 7 -4.05 7.80 1.14
CA ILE A 7 -4.81 6.58 0.81
C ILE A 7 -5.54 6.74 -0.52
N ARG A 8 -6.16 7.91 -0.78
CA ARG A 8 -6.82 8.16 -2.07
C ARG A 8 -5.82 8.11 -3.22
N LEU A 9 -4.68 8.79 -3.08
CA LEU A 9 -3.62 8.80 -4.09
C LEU A 9 -3.02 7.40 -4.32
N GLU A 10 -2.80 6.64 -3.25
CA GLU A 10 -2.32 5.26 -3.31
C GLU A 10 -3.30 4.37 -4.08
N ARG A 11 -4.60 4.49 -3.81
CA ARG A 11 -5.66 3.73 -4.52
C ARG A 11 -5.74 4.07 -5.99
N GLU A 12 -5.66 5.35 -6.34
CA GLU A 12 -5.65 5.81 -7.73
C GLU A 12 -4.43 5.27 -8.49
N ALA A 13 -3.24 5.36 -7.89
CA ALA A 13 -2.01 4.81 -8.44
C ALA A 13 -2.06 3.27 -8.55
N ASN A 14 -2.59 2.58 -7.54
CA ASN A 14 -2.76 1.12 -7.55
C ASN A 14 -3.72 0.67 -8.68
N GLY A 15 -4.81 1.40 -8.90
CA GLY A 15 -5.74 1.14 -9.99
C GLY A 15 -5.07 1.21 -11.36
N ARG A 16 -4.26 2.27 -11.59
CA ARG A 16 -3.45 2.40 -12.81
C ARG A 16 -2.37 1.33 -12.94
N CYS A 17 -1.67 1.02 -11.85
CA CYS A 17 -0.65 -0.02 -11.81
C CYS A 17 -1.20 -1.41 -12.15
N ARG A 18 -2.38 -1.77 -11.62
CA ARG A 18 -2.98 -3.11 -11.81
C ARG A 18 -3.87 -3.22 -13.05
N GLY A 19 -4.40 -2.11 -13.54
CA GLY A 19 -5.25 -2.05 -14.72
C GLY A 19 -4.53 -1.68 -16.02
N GLY A 20 -3.29 -1.18 -15.94
CA GLY A 20 -2.47 -0.81 -17.09
C GLY A 20 -1.71 -1.98 -17.71
N SER A 21 -1.20 -1.78 -18.93
CA SER A 21 -0.36 -2.77 -19.61
C SER A 21 1.03 -2.82 -19.00
N GLY A 22 1.52 -4.01 -18.62
CA GLY A 22 2.81 -4.15 -17.92
C GLY A 22 4.06 -3.86 -18.76
N ASP A 23 3.91 -3.63 -20.07
CA ASP A 23 4.98 -3.25 -20.99
C ASP A 23 5.06 -1.73 -21.24
N GLN A 24 4.12 -0.96 -20.68
CA GLN A 24 4.05 0.49 -20.89
C GLN A 24 4.64 1.28 -19.71
N GLN A 25 5.47 2.26 -20.04
CA GLN A 25 6.11 3.16 -19.07
C GLN A 25 5.11 3.83 -18.10
N PRO A 26 3.92 4.30 -18.52
CA PRO A 26 2.91 4.83 -17.60
C PRO A 26 2.47 3.85 -16.51
N THR A 27 2.40 2.54 -16.79
CA THR A 27 2.03 1.53 -15.80
C THR A 27 3.12 1.41 -14.73
N TRP A 28 4.39 1.40 -15.15
CA TRP A 28 5.53 1.36 -14.23
C TRP A 28 5.61 2.61 -13.35
N GLN A 29 5.35 3.79 -13.92
CA GLN A 29 5.27 5.03 -13.16
C GLN A 29 4.17 4.96 -12.09
N ALA A 30 2.97 4.49 -12.46
CA ALA A 30 1.87 4.31 -11.52
C ALA A 30 2.20 3.30 -10.40
N CYS A 31 2.91 2.22 -10.72
CA CYS A 31 3.37 1.27 -9.70
C CYS A 31 4.39 1.91 -8.73
N GLY A 32 5.30 2.73 -9.25
CA GLY A 32 6.25 3.51 -8.43
C GLY A 32 5.53 4.52 -7.52
N GLU A 33 4.55 5.25 -8.05
CA GLU A 33 3.69 6.16 -7.26
C GLU A 33 2.98 5.42 -6.12
N ARG A 34 2.35 4.27 -6.42
CA ARG A 34 1.69 3.42 -5.42
C ARG A 34 2.64 3.06 -4.29
N ASP A 35 3.86 2.65 -4.62
CA ASP A 35 4.85 2.23 -3.63
C ASP A 35 5.34 3.43 -2.80
N ALA A 36 5.56 4.60 -3.42
CA ALA A 36 5.90 5.83 -2.71
C ALA A 36 4.81 6.27 -1.72
N TYR A 37 3.53 6.25 -2.13
CA TYR A 37 2.42 6.58 -1.24
C TYR A 37 2.26 5.55 -0.12
N GLY A 38 2.49 4.27 -0.40
CA GLY A 38 2.53 3.22 0.61
C GLY A 38 3.62 3.48 1.67
N ASN A 39 4.81 3.90 1.26
CA ASN A 39 5.91 4.24 2.18
C ASN A 39 5.55 5.45 3.06
N ILE A 40 4.92 6.48 2.48
CA ILE A 40 4.43 7.64 3.24
C ILE A 40 3.38 7.21 4.27
N LEU A 41 2.46 6.31 3.91
CA LEU A 41 1.46 5.80 4.85
C LEU A 41 2.09 5.04 6.02
N GLU A 42 3.11 4.22 5.75
CA GLU A 42 3.84 3.53 6.80
C GLU A 42 4.56 4.51 7.75
N MET A 43 5.17 5.58 7.22
CA MET A 43 5.74 6.66 8.04
C MET A 43 4.69 7.39 8.90
N LEU A 44 3.42 7.38 8.48
CA LEU A 44 2.29 7.92 9.23
C LEU A 44 1.64 6.90 10.17
N ASN A 45 2.25 5.72 10.37
CA ASN A 45 1.73 4.61 11.16
C ASN A 45 0.41 4.03 10.61
N TRP A 46 0.32 3.91 9.28
CA TRP A 46 -0.74 3.19 8.56
C TRP A 46 -0.20 1.92 7.91
N CYS A 47 -1.00 0.85 7.98
CA CYS A 47 -0.66 -0.50 7.54
C CYS A 47 -1.69 -0.98 6.52
N TYR A 48 -1.28 -1.87 5.62
CA TYR A 48 -2.17 -2.46 4.61
C TYR A 48 -2.44 -3.93 4.93
N GLY A 49 -3.60 -4.16 5.53
CA GLY A 49 -4.08 -5.49 5.90
C GLY A 49 -3.58 -6.02 7.24
N ARG A 50 -4.14 -7.17 7.63
CA ARG A 50 -3.87 -7.88 8.89
C ARG A 50 -3.50 -9.34 8.66
N ASN A 51 -2.89 -9.95 9.67
CA ASN A 51 -2.63 -11.39 9.69
C ASN A 51 -3.91 -12.19 9.42
N GLY A 52 -3.84 -13.13 8.46
CA GLY A 52 -4.96 -13.99 8.10
C GLY A 52 -5.93 -13.42 7.07
N GLU A 53 -5.82 -12.14 6.70
CA GLU A 53 -6.61 -11.57 5.61
C GLU A 53 -6.11 -12.07 4.25
N ALA A 54 -7.05 -12.46 3.38
CA ALA A 54 -6.77 -12.64 1.96
C ALA A 54 -6.57 -11.27 1.29
N GLY A 55 -5.82 -11.21 0.20
CA GLY A 55 -5.45 -9.93 -0.44
C GLY A 55 -6.64 -9.03 -0.81
N TYR A 56 -7.82 -9.59 -1.13
CA TYR A 56 -9.02 -8.81 -1.44
C TYR A 56 -9.72 -8.21 -0.21
N GLN A 57 -9.39 -8.66 0.99
CA GLN A 57 -9.93 -8.15 2.27
C GLN A 57 -9.08 -6.98 2.80
N MET A 58 -7.82 -6.90 2.37
CA MET A 58 -6.86 -5.93 2.88
C MET A 58 -7.24 -4.50 2.53
N ASN A 59 -7.08 -3.61 3.50
CA ASN A 59 -7.33 -2.19 3.37
C ASN A 59 -6.27 -1.41 4.16
N TRP A 60 -6.13 -0.11 3.86
CA TRP A 60 -5.35 0.80 4.69
C TRP A 60 -6.07 1.07 6.01
N HIS A 61 -5.35 0.95 7.12
CA HIS A 61 -5.83 1.29 8.45
C HIS A 61 -4.68 1.80 9.33
N ALA A 62 -5.00 2.47 10.43
CA ALA A 62 -4.01 2.75 11.46
C ALA A 62 -3.39 1.43 11.95
N CYS A 63 -2.07 1.41 12.08
CA CYS A 63 -1.36 0.22 12.56
C CYS A 63 -1.74 -0.10 14.01
N GLY A 64 -1.80 -1.39 14.32
CA GLY A 64 -2.12 -1.92 15.64
C GLY A 64 -1.73 -3.40 15.72
N PRO A 65 -2.09 -4.10 16.80
CA PRO A 65 -1.81 -5.53 16.92
C PRO A 65 -2.31 -6.32 15.71
N GLY A 66 -1.42 -7.12 15.11
CA GLY A 66 -1.75 -7.96 13.95
C GLY A 66 -1.76 -7.25 12.59
N SER A 67 -1.44 -5.96 12.52
CA SER A 67 -1.22 -5.23 11.27
C SER A 67 -0.01 -5.75 10.50
N LEU A 68 -0.10 -5.73 9.16
CA LEU A 68 1.03 -6.03 8.28
C LEU A 68 1.82 -4.76 7.95
N HIS A 69 3.09 -4.73 8.35
CA HIS A 69 4.04 -3.68 7.99
C HIS A 69 4.75 -4.05 6.69
N ARG A 70 4.97 -3.08 5.79
CA ARG A 70 5.53 -3.35 4.47
C ARG A 70 7.06 -3.43 4.51
N HIS A 71 7.71 -2.71 5.43
CA HIS A 71 9.18 -2.61 5.51
C HIS A 71 9.82 -3.30 6.71
N ILE A 72 9.04 -3.80 7.68
CA ILE A 72 9.60 -4.59 8.77
C ILE A 72 9.73 -6.05 8.28
N PRO A 73 10.95 -6.62 8.20
CA PRO A 73 11.08 -8.03 7.91
C PRO A 73 10.27 -8.79 8.96
N ARG A 74 9.30 -9.61 8.51
CA ARG A 74 8.48 -10.44 9.40
C ARG A 74 9.43 -11.08 10.41
N GLN A 75 9.29 -10.77 11.70
CA GLN A 75 10.02 -11.49 12.72
C GLN A 75 9.57 -12.95 12.60
N LYS A 76 10.49 -13.79 12.12
CA LYS A 76 10.33 -15.24 12.13
C LYS A 76 10.32 -15.63 13.61
N GLY A 77 9.16 -16.06 14.09
CA GLY A 77 9.08 -16.94 15.26
C GLY A 77 9.54 -18.34 14.89
#